data_AF-A0A1Q3FSM5-F1
#
_entry.id   AF-A0A1Q3FSM5-F1
#
_cell.length_a   1.000
_cell.length_b   1.000
_cell.length_c   1.000
_cell.angle_alpha   90.00
_cell.angle_beta   90.00
_cell.angle_gamma   90.00
#
_symmetry.space_group_name_H-M   'P 1'
#
loop_
_entity.id
_entity.type
_entity.pdbx_description
1 polymer ?
#
loop_
_entity_poly.entity_id
_entity_poly.type
_entity_poly.pdbx_seq_one_letter_code
_entity_poly.pdbx_strand_id
1 'polypeptide(L)' 'MISAADIKRLEAQCLEQIQGDELYHLRNDAKLRAVYSSKNYDEFKDIVDAAHLTPLSPQDKRDAKIKRSRWNQSSCNN' A
#
# COMPACT_ATOMS: atom_id res chain seq x y z
N MET A 1 -32.81 15.66 -16.82
CA MET A 1 -31.94 14.90 -17.73
C MET A 1 -30.65 14.61 -17.00
N ILE A 2 -30.21 13.35 -16.96
CA ILE A 2 -28.87 13.00 -16.47
C ILE A 2 -27.84 13.60 -17.42
N SER A 3 -26.86 14.34 -16.89
CA SER A 3 -25.79 14.94 -17.68
C SER A 3 -24.62 13.96 -17.87
N ALA A 4 -23.77 14.22 -18.87
CA ALA A 4 -22.54 13.45 -19.04
C ALA A 4 -21.58 13.57 -17.84
N ALA A 5 -21.64 14.67 -17.08
CA ALA A 5 -20.85 14.85 -15.87
C ALA A 5 -21.35 13.94 -14.73
N ASP A 6 -22.67 13.77 -14.60
CA ASP A 6 -23.26 12.88 -13.60
C ASP A 6 -22.87 11.42 -13.85
N ILE A 7 -22.80 11.00 -15.12
CA ILE A 7 -22.36 9.65 -15.51
C ILE A 7 -20.89 9.43 -15.14
N LYS A 8 -20.00 10.39 -15.47
CA LYS A 8 -18.57 10.28 -15.11
C LYS A 8 -18.34 10.24 -13.60
N ARG A 9 -19.12 11.01 -12.84
CA ARG A 9 -19.05 10.98 -11.37
C ARG A 9 -19.47 9.62 -10.84
N LEU A 10 -20.56 9.05 -11.37
CA LEU A 10 -21.04 7.73 -10.98
C LEU A 10 -20.02 6.64 -11.31
N GLU A 11 -19.40 6.70 -12.49
CA GLU A 11 -18.32 5.79 -12.89
C GLU A 11 -17.14 5.85 -11.91
N ALA A 12 -16.66 7.05 -11.58
CA ALA A 12 -15.57 7.23 -10.64
C ALA A 12 -15.90 6.66 -9.25
N GLN A 13 -17.12 6.90 -8.75
CA GLN A 13 -17.58 6.34 -7.48
C GLN A 13 -17.64 4.81 -7.52
N CYS A 14 -18.16 4.23 -8.61
CA CYS A 14 -18.22 2.79 -8.78
C CYS A 14 -16.82 2.15 -8.72
N LEU A 15 -15.87 2.73 -9.46
CA LEU A 15 -14.48 2.27 -9.47
C LEU A 15 -13.81 2.39 -8.10
N GLU A 16 -14.06 3.48 -7.37
CA GLU A 16 -13.55 3.66 -6.01
C GLU A 16 -14.10 2.61 -5.04
N GLN A 17 -15.40 2.32 -5.10
CA GLN A 17 -16.03 1.29 -4.26
C GLN A 17 -15.48 -0.10 -4.56
N ILE A 18 -15.35 -0.47 -5.84
CA ILE A 18 -14.77 -1.76 -6.25
C ILE A 18 -13.34 -1.92 -5.68
N GLN A 19 -12.51 -0.90 -5.83
CA GLN A 19 -11.15 -0.93 -5.29
C GLN A 19 -11.14 -1.00 -3.75
N GLY A 20 -12.07 -0.33 -3.09
CA GLY A 20 -12.26 -0.39 -1.64
C GLY A 20 -12.59 -1.80 -1.16
N ASP A 21 -13.51 -2.49 -1.85
CA ASP A 21 -13.93 -3.85 -1.54
C ASP A 21 -12.79 -4.86 -1.76
N GLU A 22 -12.08 -4.76 -2.89
CA GLU A 22 -10.91 -5.60 -3.17
C GLU A 22 -9.85 -5.46 -2.06
N LEU A 23 -9.57 -4.22 -1.65
CA LEU A 23 -8.60 -3.93 -0.59
C LEU A 23 -9.09 -4.45 0.78
N TYR A 24 -10.39 -4.34 1.06
CA TYR A 24 -10.99 -4.91 2.26
C TYR A 24 -10.81 -6.42 2.31
N HIS A 25 -11.13 -7.13 1.23
CA HIS A 25 -10.98 -8.58 1.16
C HIS A 25 -9.52 -9.02 1.33
N LEU A 26 -8.59 -8.35 0.66
CA LEU A 26 -7.15 -8.63 0.80
C LEU A 26 -6.66 -8.46 2.25
N ARG A 27 -7.08 -7.37 2.91
CA ARG A 27 -6.73 -7.10 4.31
C ARG A 27 -7.33 -8.12 5.25
N ASN A 28 -8.59 -8.48 5.02
CA ASN A 28 -9.27 -9.46 5.85
C ASN A 28 -8.63 -10.84 5.73
N ASP A 29 -8.25 -11.26 4.51
CA ASP A 29 -7.50 -12.50 4.29
C ASP A 29 -6.18 -12.52 5.08
N ALA A 30 -5.41 -11.43 5.03
CA ALA A 30 -4.19 -11.29 5.82
C ALA A 30 -4.43 -11.35 7.33
N LYS A 31 -5.51 -10.72 7.83
CA LYS A 31 -5.91 -10.77 9.24
C LYS A 31 -6.33 -12.18 9.68
N LEU A 32 -7.14 -12.86 8.87
CA LEU A 32 -7.54 -14.24 9.13
C LEU A 32 -6.32 -15.17 9.15
N ARG A 33 -5.43 -15.03 8.17
CA ARG A 33 -4.14 -15.73 8.17
C ARG A 33 -3.37 -15.48 9.46
N ALA A 34 -3.26 -14.22 9.91
CA ALA A 34 -2.61 -13.90 11.19
C ALA A 34 -3.28 -14.63 12.36
N VAL A 35 -4.61 -14.65 12.44
CA VAL A 35 -5.34 -15.37 13.50
C VAL A 35 -5.01 -16.86 13.50
N TYR A 36 -4.94 -17.49 12.33
CA TYR A 36 -4.73 -18.94 12.22
C TYR A 36 -3.26 -19.38 12.29
N SER A 37 -2.31 -18.55 11.86
CA SER A 37 -0.90 -18.96 11.70
C SER A 37 0.05 -18.43 12.76
N SER A 38 -0.31 -17.38 13.50
CA SER A 38 0.64 -16.72 14.43
C SER A 38 0.86 -17.54 15.69
N LYS A 39 2.12 -17.63 16.12
CA LYS A 39 2.53 -18.36 17.34
C LYS A 39 2.52 -17.49 18.59
N ASN A 40 2.67 -16.18 18.42
CA ASN A 40 2.66 -15.19 19.48
C ASN A 40 2.01 -13.89 19.01
N TYR A 41 1.78 -12.99 19.96
CA TYR A 41 1.09 -11.72 19.67
C TYR A 41 1.90 -10.79 18.78
N ASP A 42 3.22 -10.76 18.91
CA ASP A 42 4.07 -9.87 18.10
C ASP A 42 4.01 -10.26 16.62
N GLU A 43 4.06 -11.56 16.32
CA GLU A 43 3.88 -12.09 14.95
C GLU A 43 2.50 -11.75 14.39
N PHE A 44 1.44 -11.90 15.20
CA PHE A 44 0.09 -11.50 14.82
C PHE A 44 0.04 -10.00 14.49
N LYS A 45 0.60 -9.17 15.37
CA LYS A 45 0.64 -7.72 15.22
C LYS A 45 1.37 -7.32 13.94
N ASP A 46 2.53 -7.89 13.67
CA ASP A 46 3.33 -7.59 12.48
C ASP A 46 2.57 -7.91 11.19
N ILE A 47 1.88 -9.06 11.13
CA ILE A 47 1.09 -9.43 9.95
C ILE A 47 -0.09 -8.47 9.75
N VAL A 48 -0.79 -8.13 10.83
CA VAL A 48 -1.94 -7.22 10.77
C VAL A 48 -1.50 -5.81 10.39
N ASP A 49 -0.40 -5.32 10.93
CA ASP A 49 0.15 -4.00 10.61
C ASP A 49 0.62 -3.97 9.14
N ALA A 50 1.27 -5.04 8.66
CA ALA A 50 1.68 -5.16 7.25
C ALA A 50 0.49 -5.11 6.28
N ALA A 51 -0.67 -5.66 6.65
CA ALA A 51 -1.86 -5.61 5.81
C ALA A 51 -2.40 -4.18 5.56
N HIS A 52 -2.08 -3.23 6.44
CA HIS A 52 -2.54 -1.84 6.32
C HIS A 52 -1.54 -0.93 5.61
N LEU A 53 -0.40 -1.45 5.13
CA LEU A 53 0.59 -0.66 4.39
C LEU A 53 -0.03 -0.04 3.13
N THR A 54 0.31 1.22 2.88
CA THR A 54 -0.10 1.94 1.66
C THR A 54 0.94 1.76 0.56
N PRO A 55 0.52 1.72 -0.72
CA PRO A 55 1.45 1.73 -1.84
C PRO A 55 2.39 2.94 -1.77
N LEU A 56 3.66 2.72 -2.13
CA LEU A 56 4.63 3.81 -2.23
C LEU A 56 4.24 4.79 -3.33
N SER A 57 4.19 6.07 -2.98
CA SER A 57 3.95 7.14 -3.95
C SER A 57 5.11 7.25 -4.94
N PRO A 58 4.89 7.85 -6.12
CA PRO A 58 5.97 8.15 -7.05
C PRO A 58 7.08 9.01 -6.43
N GLN A 59 6.74 9.88 -5.47
CA GLN A 59 7.71 10.69 -4.75
C GLN A 59 8.58 9.84 -3.82
N ASP A 60 7.98 8.91 -3.08
CA ASP A 60 8.71 7.97 -2.21
C ASP A 60 9.74 7.16 -3.00
N LYS A 61 9.37 6.76 -4.21
CA LYS A 61 10.27 6.04 -5.13
C LYS A 61 11.44 6.92 -5.61
N ARG A 62 11.21 8.21 -5.85
CA ARG A 62 12.27 9.17 -6.23
C ARG A 62 13.23 9.42 -5.06
N ASP A 63 12.70 9.67 -3.87
CA ASP A 63 13.51 9.95 -2.68
C ASP A 63 14.36 8.74 -2.27
N ALA A 64 13.83 7.52 -2.44
CA ALA A 64 14.59 6.29 -2.24
C ALA A 64 15.76 6.14 -3.23
N LYS A 65 15.61 6.56 -4.51
CA LYS A 65 16.69 6.53 -5.49
C LYS A 65 17.81 7.51 -5.16
N ILE A 66 17.46 8.71 -4.68
CA ILE A 66 18.43 9.74 -4.28
C ILE A 66 19.28 9.25 -3.10
N LYS A 67 18.68 8.57 -2.12
CA LYS A 67 19.39 8.03 -0.94
C LYS A 67 20.31 6.84 -1.26
N ARG A 68 20.03 6.05 -2.31
CA ARG A 68 20.90 4.91 -2.72
C ARG A 68 22.22 5.36 -3.37
N SER A 69 22.32 6.58 -3.88
CA SER A 69 23.52 7.07 -4.58
C SER A 69 24.68 7.49 -3.66
N ARG A 70 24.46 7.56 -2.34
CA ARG A 70 25.42 8.17 -1.38
C ARG A 70 26.33 7.17 -0.68
N TRP A 71 26.20 5.88 -0.95
CA TRP A 71 26.94 4.84 -0.21
C TRP A 71 28.40 4.67 -0.63
N ASN A 72 28.85 5.30 -1.72
CA ASN A 72 30.21 5.13 -2.27
C ASN A 72 31.02 6.44 -2.43
N GLN A 73 30.68 7.55 -1.77
CA GLN A 73 31.35 8.85 -2.00
C GLN A 73 32.65 9.11 -1.21
N SER A 74 33.12 8.17 -0.38
CA SER A 74 34.26 8.44 0.53
C SER A 74 35.42 7.45 0.42
N SER A 75 35.85 7.09 -0.80
CA SER A 75 37.08 6.30 -1.00
C SER A 75 37.88 6.59 -2.27
N CYS A 76 37.71 7.74 -2.92
CA CYS A 76 38.61 8.21 -3.98
C CYS A 76 39.17 9.61 -3.66
N ASN A 77 40.11 9.69 -2.72
CA ASN A 77 41.11 10.76 -2.68
C ASN A 77 42.31 10.25 -1.87
N ASN A 78 43.25 9.60 -2.56
CA ASN A 78 44.68 9.62 -2.23
C ASN A 78 45.49 9.30 -3.49
#